data_AF-A0A286U8Z5-F1
#
_entry.id   AF-A0A286U8Z5-F1
#
_cell.length_a   1.000
_cell.length_b   1.000
_cell.length_c   1.000
_cell.angle_alpha   90.00
_cell.angle_beta   90.00
_cell.angle_gamma   90.00
#
_symmetry.space_group_name_H-M   'P 1'
#
loop_
_entity.id
_entity.type
_entity.pdbx_description
1 polymer ?
#
loop_
_entity_poly.entity_id
_entity_poly.type
_entity_poly.pdbx_seq_one_letter_code
_entity_poly.pdbx_strand_id
1 'polypeptide(L)'
;MSGNPGSAPPPVPSPVPPPEPQQNPQVYVKEISINKPPIFTGATNRARKWLADVQAYLMLNQAVYNDNEKRILFALSYMRSTDYNAGLSEAEKWADLWME
;
A
#
# COMPACT_ATOMS: atom_id res chain seq x y z
N MET A 1 9.11 -72.94 34.08
CA MET A 1 9.11 -71.60 34.69
C MET A 1 10.49 -71.01 34.47
N SER A 2 10.77 -69.88 33.84
CA SER A 2 10.00 -68.91 33.05
C SER A 2 11.05 -68.22 32.17
N GLY A 3 10.80 -68.10 30.86
CA GLY A 3 11.61 -67.25 29.98
C GLY A 3 11.20 -65.80 30.17
N ASN A 4 12.15 -64.92 30.47
CA ASN A 4 11.92 -63.49 30.60
C ASN A 4 11.76 -62.88 29.19
N PRO A 5 10.64 -62.20 28.85
CA PRO A 5 10.53 -61.57 27.54
C PRO A 5 11.42 -60.34 27.49
N GLY A 6 12.18 -60.21 26.40
CA GLY A 6 13.19 -59.16 26.21
C GLY A 6 12.62 -57.76 26.40
N SER A 7 13.35 -56.95 27.17
CA SER A 7 13.12 -55.52 27.28
C SER A 7 13.39 -54.86 25.92
N ALA A 8 12.35 -54.28 25.31
CA ALA A 8 12.52 -53.43 24.13
C ALA A 8 13.36 -52.19 24.49
N PRO A 9 14.24 -51.72 23.58
CA PRO A 9 14.99 -50.49 23.82
C PRO A 9 14.02 -49.30 23.93
N PRO A 10 14.37 -48.25 24.72
CA PRO A 10 13.51 -47.08 24.87
C PRO A 10 13.31 -46.41 23.51
N PRO A 11 12.12 -45.85 23.24
CA PRO A 11 11.87 -45.12 22.00
C PRO A 11 12.81 -43.92 21.94
N VAL A 12 13.56 -43.82 20.84
CA VAL A 12 14.42 -42.67 20.55
C VAL A 12 13.51 -41.44 20.40
N PRO A 13 13.80 -40.31 21.08
CA PRO A 13 13.06 -39.07 20.87
C PRO A 13 13.15 -38.67 19.39
N SER A 14 12.00 -38.46 18.74
CA SER A 14 11.99 -37.92 17.38
C SER A 14 12.65 -36.54 17.36
N PRO A 15 13.42 -36.19 16.30
CA PRO A 15 13.99 -34.85 16.18
C PRO A 15 12.87 -33.81 16.18
N VAL A 16 12.92 -32.86 17.12
CA VAL A 16 12.01 -31.72 17.12
C VAL A 16 12.30 -30.91 15.85
N PRO A 17 11.29 -30.58 15.01
CA PRO A 17 11.52 -29.75 13.85
C PRO A 17 12.07 -28.37 14.29
N PRO A 18 12.97 -27.77 13.50
CA PRO A 18 13.48 -26.43 13.81
C PRO A 18 12.30 -25.44 13.94
N PRO A 19 12.39 -24.43 14.82
CA PRO A 19 11.38 -23.38 14.90
C PRO A 19 11.20 -22.79 13.50
N GLU A 20 9.98 -22.87 12.96
CA GLU A 20 9.65 -22.14 11.74
C GLU A 20 9.95 -20.66 11.98
N PRO A 21 10.51 -19.92 10.99
CA PRO A 21 10.66 -18.49 11.10
C PRO A 21 9.29 -17.91 11.44
N GLN A 22 9.14 -17.34 12.65
CA GLN A 22 7.93 -16.66 13.05
C GLN A 22 7.69 -15.56 12.01
N GLN A 23 6.70 -15.75 11.13
CA GLN A 23 6.25 -14.71 10.23
C GLN A 23 5.74 -13.59 11.13
N ASN A 24 6.54 -12.54 11.26
CA ASN A 24 6.15 -11.33 11.95
C ASN A 24 4.81 -10.90 11.33
N PRO A 25 3.72 -10.73 12.10
CA PRO A 25 2.42 -10.41 11.52
C PRO A 25 2.56 -9.13 10.71
N GLN A 26 2.48 -9.26 9.39
CA GLN A 26 2.47 -8.13 8.49
C GLN A 26 1.18 -7.38 8.79
N VAL A 27 1.28 -6.23 9.47
CA VAL A 27 0.12 -5.38 9.78
C VAL A 27 -0.38 -4.82 8.46
N TYR A 28 -1.39 -5.47 7.88
CA TYR A 28 -2.01 -5.02 6.64
C TYR A 28 -2.93 -3.83 6.95
N VAL A 29 -2.50 -2.64 6.54
CA VAL A 29 -3.32 -1.43 6.65
C VAL A 29 -4.23 -1.34 5.43
N LYS A 30 -5.55 -1.31 5.67
CA LYS A 30 -6.56 -1.23 4.61
C LYS A 30 -6.94 0.22 4.29
N GLU A 31 -7.04 0.53 3.00
CA GLU A 31 -7.54 1.81 2.49
C GLU A 31 -9.05 1.97 2.72
N ILE A 32 -9.45 3.14 3.20
CA ILE A 32 -10.82 3.61 3.35
C ILE A 32 -11.24 4.30 2.04
N SER A 33 -12.08 3.61 1.26
CA SER A 33 -12.57 4.07 -0.05
C SER A 33 -13.88 4.87 0.05
N ILE A 34 -13.84 6.07 0.65
CA ILE A 34 -14.98 6.99 0.74
C ILE A 34 -14.62 8.30 0.03
N ASN A 35 -15.54 8.87 -0.75
CA ASN A 35 -15.38 10.16 -1.43
C ASN A 35 -14.05 10.27 -2.21
N LYS A 36 -13.77 9.28 -3.07
CA LYS A 36 -12.58 9.31 -3.93
C LYS A 36 -12.53 10.61 -4.74
N PRO A 37 -11.36 11.25 -4.89
CA PRO A 37 -11.23 12.43 -5.73
C PRO A 37 -11.69 12.16 -7.16
N PRO A 38 -12.30 13.13 -7.85
CA PRO A 38 -12.60 12.98 -9.27
C PRO A 38 -11.30 13.01 -10.09
N ILE A 39 -11.38 12.57 -11.35
CA ILE A 39 -10.28 12.74 -12.31
C ILE A 39 -10.04 14.23 -12.56
N PHE A 40 -8.78 14.65 -12.52
CA PHE A 40 -8.36 16.00 -12.88
C PHE A 40 -8.02 16.06 -14.36
N THR A 41 -8.74 16.92 -15.09
CA THR A 41 -8.60 17.11 -16.54
C THR A 41 -7.71 18.28 -16.93
N GLY A 42 -7.04 18.94 -15.97
CA GLY A 42 -6.27 20.17 -16.22
C GLY A 42 -7.04 21.48 -16.11
N ALA A 43 -8.34 21.44 -15.76
CA ALA A 43 -9.16 22.65 -15.59
C ALA A 43 -8.70 23.49 -14.38
N THR A 44 -7.99 24.59 -14.64
CA THR A 44 -7.36 25.45 -13.61
C THR A 44 -8.36 26.02 -12.59
N ASN A 45 -9.57 26.36 -13.01
CA ASN A 45 -10.64 26.85 -12.13
C ASN A 45 -11.13 25.78 -11.12
N ARG A 46 -10.84 24.51 -11.35
CA ARG A 46 -11.18 23.39 -10.45
C ARG A 46 -9.98 22.85 -9.68
N ALA A 47 -8.76 23.26 -10.01
CA ALA A 47 -7.52 22.74 -9.44
C ALA A 47 -7.49 22.85 -7.90
N ARG A 48 -7.86 24.01 -7.34
CA ARG A 48 -7.87 24.20 -5.88
C ARG A 48 -8.85 23.26 -5.17
N LYS A 49 -10.06 23.11 -5.71
CA LYS A 49 -11.05 22.20 -5.15
C LYS A 49 -10.57 20.75 -5.24
N TRP A 50 -10.03 20.36 -6.40
CA TRP A 50 -9.51 19.02 -6.61
C TRP A 50 -8.37 18.69 -5.64
N LEU A 51 -7.43 19.61 -5.43
CA LEU A 51 -6.36 19.45 -4.45
C LEU A 51 -6.88 19.26 -3.03
N ALA A 52 -7.91 20.01 -2.63
CA ALA A 52 -8.54 19.84 -1.33
C ALA A 52 -9.20 18.45 -1.19
N ASP A 53 -9.87 17.96 -2.25
CA ASP A 53 -10.48 16.64 -2.27
C ASP A 53 -9.40 15.53 -2.17
N VAL A 54 -8.27 15.66 -2.86
CA VAL A 54 -7.10 14.76 -2.75
C VAL A 54 -6.49 14.79 -1.34
N GLN A 55 -6.27 15.97 -0.79
CA GLN A 55 -5.70 16.13 0.56
C GLN A 55 -6.58 15.48 1.62
N ALA A 56 -7.90 15.70 1.57
CA ALA A 56 -8.84 15.07 2.49
C ALA A 56 -8.79 13.53 2.40
N TYR A 57 -8.68 12.99 1.18
CA TYR A 57 -8.55 11.54 0.98
C TYR A 57 -7.25 10.97 1.56
N LEU A 58 -6.12 11.67 1.36
CA LEU A 58 -4.81 11.27 1.87
C LEU A 58 -4.73 11.39 3.40
N MET A 59 -5.39 12.39 4.00
CA MET A 59 -5.49 12.51 5.46
C MET A 59 -6.27 11.35 6.07
N LEU A 60 -7.39 10.96 5.46
CA LEU A 60 -8.18 9.80 5.89
C LEU A 60 -7.38 8.49 5.78
N ASN A 61 -6.54 8.39 4.76
CA ASN A 61 -5.75 7.20 4.44
C ASN A 61 -4.27 7.33 4.80
N GLN A 62 -3.92 8.16 5.80
CA GLN A 62 -2.53 8.47 6.15
C GLN A 62 -1.69 7.23 6.54
N ALA A 63 -2.33 6.18 7.05
CA ALA A 63 -1.65 4.94 7.39
C ALA A 63 -1.29 4.09 6.17
N VAL A 64 -1.97 4.30 5.03
CA VAL A 64 -1.68 3.68 3.73
C VAL A 64 -0.72 4.55 2.91
N TYR A 65 -1.02 5.85 2.80
CA TYR A 65 -0.20 6.85 2.11
C TYR A 65 0.68 7.60 3.12
N ASN A 66 1.57 6.85 3.75
CA ASN A 66 2.37 7.31 4.90
C ASN A 66 3.68 8.03 4.54
N ASP A 67 4.00 8.12 3.25
CA ASP A 67 5.16 8.85 2.74
C ASP A 67 4.74 9.75 1.56
N ASN A 68 5.62 10.69 1.19
CA ASN A 68 5.34 11.64 0.12
C ASN A 68 5.26 10.95 -1.25
N GLU A 69 6.05 9.90 -1.48
CA GLU A 69 6.07 9.17 -2.75
C GLU A 69 4.70 8.55 -3.05
N LYS A 70 4.11 7.82 -2.10
CA LYS A 70 2.77 7.24 -2.24
C LYS A 70 1.69 8.31 -2.42
N ARG A 71 1.83 9.45 -1.75
CA ARG A 71 0.88 10.58 -1.88
C ARG A 71 0.94 11.21 -3.26
N ILE A 72 2.15 11.42 -3.78
CA ILE A 72 2.39 11.96 -5.13
C ILE A 72 1.88 10.99 -6.19
N LEU A 73 2.26 9.71 -6.10
CA LEU A 73 1.79 8.67 -7.02
C LEU A 73 0.26 8.54 -7.02
N PHE A 74 -0.37 8.65 -5.85
CA PHE A 74 -1.82 8.70 -5.75
C PHE A 74 -2.39 9.89 -6.50
N ALA A 75 -1.93 11.12 -6.24
CA ALA A 75 -2.43 12.32 -6.91
C ALA A 75 -2.26 12.24 -8.44
N LEU A 76 -1.09 11.81 -8.91
CA LEU A 76 -0.79 11.61 -10.34
C LEU A 76 -1.72 10.59 -11.00
N SER A 77 -2.10 9.51 -10.30
CA SER A 77 -2.99 8.48 -10.86
C SER A 77 -4.40 9.01 -11.22
N TYR A 78 -4.81 10.13 -10.63
CA TYR A 78 -6.07 10.81 -10.91
C TYR A 78 -5.95 11.93 -11.94
N MET A 79 -4.74 12.25 -12.42
CA MET A 79 -4.54 13.21 -13.50
C MET A 79 -4.69 12.50 -14.85
N ARG A 80 -5.64 12.94 -15.67
CA ARG A 80 -5.79 12.48 -17.05
C ARG A 80 -6.04 13.67 -17.95
N SER A 81 -5.13 13.94 -18.88
CA SER A 81 -5.35 14.93 -19.93
C SER A 81 -6.51 14.48 -20.82
N THR A 82 -7.46 15.38 -21.08
CA THR A 82 -8.48 15.17 -22.13
C THR A 82 -7.92 15.43 -23.53
N ASP A 83 -6.71 15.96 -23.60
CA ASP A 83 -6.16 16.54 -24.81
C ASP A 83 -4.96 15.69 -25.24
N TYR A 84 -5.23 14.61 -25.97
CA TYR A 84 -4.21 13.73 -26.57
C TYR A 84 -3.26 14.47 -27.54
N ASN A 85 -3.56 15.72 -27.91
CA ASN A 85 -2.80 16.54 -28.86
C ASN A 85 -2.15 17.79 -28.24
N ALA A 86 -2.29 18.03 -26.94
CA ALA A 86 -1.62 19.15 -26.27
C ALA A 86 -0.34 18.65 -25.61
N GLY A 87 0.81 18.96 -26.21
CA GLY A 87 2.12 18.73 -25.60
C GLY A 87 2.18 19.38 -24.21
N LEU A 88 2.77 18.65 -23.26
CA LEU A 88 2.91 18.97 -21.84
C LEU A 88 1.64 19.60 -21.24
N SER A 89 0.72 18.73 -20.83
CA SER A 89 -0.54 19.11 -20.20
C SER A 89 -0.28 20.02 -19.01
N GLU A 90 -1.17 21.00 -18.76
CA GLU A 90 -1.09 21.87 -17.58
C GLU A 90 -0.91 21.06 -16.28
N ALA A 91 -1.38 19.81 -16.22
CA ALA A 91 -1.17 18.89 -15.11
C ALA A 91 0.30 18.58 -14.81
N GLU A 92 1.16 18.49 -15.83
CA GLU A 92 2.61 18.27 -15.66
C GLU A 92 3.30 19.51 -15.06
N LYS A 93 2.86 20.73 -15.43
CA LYS A 93 3.38 21.98 -14.83
C LYS A 93 3.07 22.09 -13.33
N TRP A 94 1.95 21.52 -12.89
CA TRP A 94 1.61 21.47 -11.46
C TRP A 94 2.41 20.42 -10.69
N ALA A 95 2.86 19.34 -11.35
CA ALA A 95 3.71 18.34 -10.72
C ALA A 95 5.09 18.93 -10.36
N ASP A 96 5.65 19.78 -11.21
CA ASP A 96 6.91 20.49 -10.95
C ASP A 96 6.82 21.43 -9.74
N LEU A 97 5.68 22.11 -9.58
CA LEU A 97 5.43 23.06 -8.48
C LEU A 97 5.28 22.37 -7.11
N TRP A 98 5.06 21.06 -7.09
CA TRP A 98 4.99 20.25 -5.86
C TRP A 98 6.34 19.67 -5.43
N MET A 99 7.37 19.78 -6.28
CA MET A 99 8.70 19.20 -6.06
C MET A 99 9.75 20.24 -5.57
N GLU A 100 9.37 21.52 -5.44
CA GLU A 100 10.11 22.57 -4.71
C GLU A 100 9.63 22.69 -3.25
#